data_AF-A0A2R5F4G3-F1
#
_entry.id   AF-A0A2R5F4G3-F1
#
_cell.length_a   1.000
_cell.length_b   1.000
_cell.length_c   1.000
_cell.angle_alpha   90.00
_cell.angle_beta   90.00
_cell.angle_gamma   90.00
#
_symmetry.space_group_name_H-M   'P 1'
#
loop_
_entity.id
_entity.type
_entity.pdbx_description
1 polymer ?
#
loop_
_entity_poly.entity_id
_entity_poly.type
_entity_poly.pdbx_seq_one_letter_code
_entity_poly.pdbx_strand_id
1 'polypeptide(L)'
;MTKVLKISAIILIAGVLAVWFGLPDLRDTLIAHVKRLSAPAFVLAPNDMKPQPQAQWLEAYRSLGYDLQCNGNPAPQARVSTDDDTVCTAIIKSYDGIPADSVDFLFHKGELQHIRIGFPDTSMEALQAHLNDAFSKSRRLDQQPGAEIFGKNVHVWPVAEGVVIIPRTVAPNQPLTLIWTSKSSLLRDLEAKKDRAMQELQKLREKAQSAPAVPAPVVETAPEAESAAAASPAPSKPTHKHGNTRHATVSNHGTSPDADLRKCLDMPTDRDVARCAAH
;
A
#
# COMPACT_ATOMS: atom_id res chain seq x y z
N MET A 1 -57.68 22.64 -32.51
CA MET A 1 -56.81 22.44 -31.33
C MET A 1 -55.62 21.50 -31.57
N THR A 2 -55.74 20.41 -32.33
CA THR A 2 -54.67 19.43 -32.54
C THR A 2 -53.43 19.92 -33.32
N LYS A 3 -53.53 20.96 -34.17
CA LYS A 3 -52.39 21.50 -34.93
C LYS A 3 -51.45 22.36 -34.08
N VAL A 4 -51.99 23.15 -33.15
CA VAL A 4 -51.20 24.03 -32.26
C VAL A 4 -50.39 23.20 -31.27
N LEU A 5 -50.98 22.11 -30.75
CA LEU A 5 -50.30 21.17 -29.85
C LEU A 5 -49.13 20.43 -30.52
N LYS A 6 -49.25 20.12 -31.82
CA LYS A 6 -48.18 19.48 -32.60
C LYS A 6 -47.02 20.43 -32.86
N ILE A 7 -47.31 21.69 -33.16
CA ILE A 7 -46.27 22.70 -33.40
C ILE A 7 -45.52 23.03 -32.11
N SER A 8 -46.21 23.15 -30.97
CA SER A 8 -45.55 23.38 -29.68
C SER A 8 -44.66 22.20 -29.28
N ALA A 9 -45.09 20.96 -29.52
CA ALA A 9 -44.27 19.77 -29.25
C ALA A 9 -43.00 19.74 -30.12
N ILE A 10 -43.10 20.09 -31.40
CA ILE A 10 -41.93 20.15 -32.30
C ILE A 10 -40.95 21.23 -31.86
N ILE A 11 -41.43 22.42 -31.49
CA ILE A 11 -40.58 23.52 -31.02
C ILE A 11 -39.87 23.14 -29.71
N LEU A 12 -40.57 22.46 -28.78
CA LEU A 12 -39.95 21.97 -27.55
C LEU A 12 -38.87 20.92 -27.83
N ILE A 13 -39.14 19.94 -28.70
CA ILE A 13 -38.15 18.91 -29.06
C ILE A 13 -36.95 19.56 -29.76
N ALA A 14 -37.18 20.47 -30.71
CA ALA A 14 -36.10 21.18 -31.41
C ALA A 14 -35.28 22.06 -30.46
N GLY A 15 -35.91 22.73 -29.49
CA GLY A 15 -35.24 23.50 -28.45
C GLY A 15 -34.39 22.64 -27.53
N VAL A 16 -34.91 21.50 -27.07
CA VAL A 16 -34.16 20.53 -26.25
C VAL A 16 -32.98 19.95 -27.05
N LEU A 17 -33.17 19.61 -28.32
CA LEU A 17 -32.08 19.14 -29.19
C LEU A 17 -31.03 20.24 -29.41
N ALA A 18 -31.43 21.48 -29.65
CA ALA A 18 -30.50 22.60 -29.83
C ALA A 18 -29.65 22.86 -28.56
N VAL A 19 -30.25 22.75 -27.37
CA VAL A 19 -29.52 22.84 -26.08
C VAL A 19 -28.61 21.63 -25.88
N TRP A 20 -29.09 20.41 -26.17
CA TRP A 20 -28.34 19.17 -26.01
C TRP A 20 -27.09 19.09 -26.89
N PHE A 21 -27.17 19.59 -28.13
CA PHE A 21 -26.04 19.64 -29.05
C PHE A 21 -25.22 20.94 -28.95
N GLY A 22 -25.81 22.03 -28.45
CA GLY A 22 -25.14 23.33 -28.33
C GLY A 22 -24.28 23.52 -27.08
N LEU A 23 -24.44 22.66 -26.06
CA LEU A 23 -23.71 22.74 -24.78
C LEU A 23 -23.07 21.39 -24.41
N PRO A 24 -21.96 21.00 -25.08
CA PRO A 24 -21.30 19.71 -24.83
C PRO A 24 -20.84 19.55 -23.37
N ASP A 25 -20.33 20.60 -22.73
CA ASP A 25 -19.87 20.54 -21.34
C ASP A 25 -20.99 20.21 -20.34
N LEU A 26 -22.18 20.80 -20.54
CA LEU A 26 -23.34 20.53 -19.69
C LEU A 26 -23.81 19.08 -19.88
N ARG A 27 -23.82 18.60 -21.13
CA ARG A 27 -24.19 17.23 -21.48
C ARG A 27 -23.24 16.22 -20.83
N ASP A 28 -21.94 16.43 -20.94
CA ASP A 28 -20.94 15.51 -20.39
C ASP A 28 -21.00 15.50 -18.85
N THR A 29 -21.20 16.66 -18.23
CA THR A 29 -21.42 16.78 -16.78
C THR A 29 -22.67 16.01 -16.34
N LEU A 30 -23.79 16.16 -17.07
CA LEU A 30 -25.03 15.45 -16.77
C LEU A 30 -24.88 13.93 -16.95
N ILE A 31 -24.25 13.50 -18.04
CA ILE A 31 -23.99 12.08 -18.31
C ILE A 31 -23.09 11.49 -17.22
N ALA A 32 -22.03 12.18 -16.83
CA ALA A 32 -21.15 11.74 -15.75
C ALA A 32 -21.90 11.64 -14.42
N HIS A 33 -22.75 12.62 -14.11
CA HIS A 33 -23.57 12.62 -12.91
C HIS A 33 -24.59 11.47 -12.90
N VAL A 34 -25.30 11.24 -14.00
CA VAL A 34 -26.25 10.13 -14.15
C VAL A 34 -25.53 8.78 -14.05
N LYS A 35 -24.38 8.62 -14.72
CA LYS A 35 -23.56 7.41 -14.63
C LYS A 35 -23.17 7.10 -13.19
N ARG A 36 -22.79 8.12 -12.41
CA ARG A 36 -22.46 7.98 -10.99
C ARG A 36 -23.68 7.55 -10.15
N LEU A 37 -24.87 8.11 -10.41
CA LEU A 37 -26.09 7.72 -9.68
C LEU A 37 -26.49 6.27 -9.96
N SER A 38 -26.28 5.80 -11.19
CA SER A 38 -26.54 4.40 -11.58
C SER A 38 -25.41 3.43 -11.23
N ALA A 39 -24.24 3.93 -10.80
CA ALA A 39 -23.09 3.10 -10.53
C ALA A 39 -23.31 2.18 -9.31
N PRO A 40 -22.74 0.96 -9.30
CA PRO A 40 -22.82 0.09 -8.15
C PRO A 40 -22.07 0.67 -6.95
N ALA A 41 -22.46 0.25 -5.75
CA ALA A 41 -21.68 0.47 -4.53
C ALA A 41 -20.61 -0.62 -4.43
N PHE A 42 -19.38 -0.23 -4.11
CA PHE A 42 -18.29 -1.14 -3.83
C PHE A 42 -18.36 -1.55 -2.36
N VAL A 43 -18.62 -2.84 -2.13
CA VAL A 43 -18.72 -3.42 -0.79
C VAL A 43 -17.73 -4.57 -0.75
N LEU A 44 -16.57 -4.30 -0.17
CA LEU A 44 -15.53 -5.30 0.02
C LEU A 44 -14.72 -4.91 1.26
N ALA A 45 -14.88 -5.69 2.31
CA ALA A 45 -14.09 -5.48 3.52
C ALA A 45 -12.60 -5.69 3.18
N PRO A 46 -11.69 -4.84 3.66
CA PRO A 46 -10.29 -4.98 3.29
C PRO A 46 -9.64 -6.30 3.71
N ASN A 47 -10.17 -6.97 4.73
CA ASN A 47 -9.69 -8.29 5.15
C ASN A 47 -10.11 -9.42 4.19
N ASP A 48 -11.10 -9.19 3.34
CA ASP A 48 -11.55 -10.16 2.33
C ASP A 48 -10.82 -10.00 0.99
N MET A 49 -10.06 -8.90 0.84
CA MET A 49 -9.20 -8.65 -0.31
C MET A 49 -8.03 -9.63 -0.31
N LYS A 50 -7.82 -10.31 -1.44
CA LYS A 50 -6.75 -11.29 -1.63
C LYS A 50 -6.33 -11.35 -3.10
N PRO A 51 -5.12 -11.84 -3.40
CA PRO A 51 -4.73 -12.14 -4.77
C PRO A 51 -5.72 -13.10 -5.42
N GLN A 52 -6.17 -12.78 -6.63
CA GLN A 52 -7.09 -13.60 -7.40
C GLN A 52 -6.78 -13.54 -8.90
N PRO A 53 -7.07 -14.62 -9.65
CA PRO A 53 -6.93 -14.59 -11.11
C PRO A 53 -7.79 -13.50 -11.75
N GLN A 54 -7.17 -12.72 -12.64
CA GLN A 54 -7.78 -11.58 -13.31
C GLN A 54 -9.10 -11.94 -13.99
N ALA A 55 -9.14 -13.05 -14.73
CA ALA A 55 -10.36 -13.46 -15.43
C ALA A 55 -11.53 -13.71 -14.46
N GLN A 56 -11.28 -14.38 -13.34
CA GLN A 56 -12.30 -14.68 -12.32
C GLN A 56 -12.76 -13.40 -11.62
N TRP A 57 -11.82 -12.52 -11.26
CA TRP A 57 -12.12 -11.25 -10.62
C TRP A 57 -12.98 -10.36 -11.52
N LEU A 58 -12.55 -10.16 -12.77
CA LEU A 58 -13.26 -9.29 -13.70
C LEU A 58 -14.65 -9.84 -14.04
N GLU A 59 -14.78 -11.16 -14.20
CA GLU A 59 -16.09 -11.77 -14.45
C GLU A 59 -17.05 -11.57 -13.27
N ALA A 60 -16.58 -11.78 -12.04
CA ALA A 60 -17.38 -11.56 -10.84
C ALA A 60 -17.90 -10.11 -10.79
N TYR A 61 -17.04 -9.11 -11.00
CA TYR A 61 -17.48 -7.71 -10.92
C TYR A 61 -18.34 -7.27 -12.11
N ARG A 62 -18.10 -7.78 -13.32
CA ARG A 62 -19.03 -7.55 -14.45
C ARG A 62 -20.42 -8.11 -14.15
N SER A 63 -20.50 -9.30 -13.56
CA SER A 63 -21.78 -9.92 -13.18
C SER A 63 -22.55 -9.12 -12.12
N LEU A 64 -21.84 -8.31 -11.32
CA LEU A 64 -22.41 -7.38 -10.34
C LEU A 64 -22.79 -6.01 -10.94
N GLY A 65 -22.64 -5.83 -12.26
CA GLY A 65 -23.04 -4.61 -12.98
C GLY A 65 -21.96 -3.52 -13.05
N TYR A 66 -20.70 -3.85 -12.79
CA TYR A 66 -19.60 -2.90 -12.94
C TYR A 66 -19.21 -2.74 -14.41
N ASP A 67 -19.20 -1.50 -14.90
CA ASP A 67 -18.68 -1.14 -16.22
C ASP A 67 -17.15 -0.97 -16.15
N LEU A 68 -16.43 -2.05 -16.43
CA LEU A 68 -14.98 -2.14 -16.29
C LEU A 68 -14.24 -1.79 -17.58
N GLN A 69 -13.43 -0.73 -17.52
CA GLN A 69 -12.54 -0.30 -18.61
C GLN A 69 -11.11 -0.74 -18.31
N CYS A 70 -10.60 -1.68 -19.10
CA CYS A 70 -9.28 -2.28 -18.89
C CYS A 70 -8.25 -1.77 -19.90
N ASN A 71 -7.09 -1.37 -19.39
CA ASN A 71 -5.94 -0.94 -20.17
C ASN A 71 -4.72 -1.80 -19.81
N GLY A 72 -4.13 -2.44 -20.82
CA GLY A 72 -2.82 -3.09 -20.70
C GLY A 72 -1.70 -2.06 -20.77
N ASN A 73 -0.58 -2.35 -20.11
CA ASN A 73 0.58 -1.47 -19.98
C ASN A 73 0.20 -0.05 -19.49
N PRO A 74 -0.40 0.07 -18.29
CA PRO A 74 -0.79 1.37 -17.73
C PRO A 74 0.37 2.36 -17.75
N ALA A 75 0.06 3.63 -18.00
CA ALA A 75 1.05 4.70 -17.85
C ALA A 75 1.56 4.76 -16.39
N PRO A 76 2.80 5.23 -16.13
CA PRO A 76 3.40 5.21 -14.80
C PRO A 76 2.52 5.80 -13.69
N GLN A 77 1.80 6.89 -13.98
CA GLN A 77 0.89 7.54 -13.04
C GLN A 77 -0.38 6.73 -12.71
N ALA A 78 -0.76 5.78 -13.56
CA ALA A 78 -1.92 4.92 -13.32
C ALA A 78 -1.55 3.67 -12.51
N ARG A 79 -0.26 3.35 -12.40
CA ARG A 79 0.26 2.21 -11.63
C ARG A 79 0.32 2.51 -10.14
N VAL A 80 0.28 1.45 -9.33
CA VAL A 80 0.64 1.49 -7.91
C VAL A 80 2.05 0.94 -7.74
N SER A 81 2.38 -0.14 -8.45
CA SER A 81 3.71 -0.74 -8.52
C SER A 81 4.27 -0.67 -9.94
N THR A 82 5.60 -0.68 -10.07
CA THR A 82 6.26 -0.71 -11.38
C THR A 82 5.95 -1.96 -12.20
N ASP A 83 5.57 -3.05 -11.54
CA ASP A 83 5.26 -4.34 -12.15
C ASP A 83 3.79 -4.47 -12.60
N ASP A 84 2.92 -3.52 -12.27
CA ASP A 84 1.53 -3.49 -12.74
C ASP A 84 1.48 -3.48 -14.27
N ASP A 85 0.90 -4.53 -14.86
CA ASP A 85 0.81 -4.72 -16.31
C ASP A 85 -0.59 -4.45 -16.85
N THR A 86 -1.61 -4.44 -15.99
CA THR A 86 -3.00 -4.20 -16.37
C THR A 86 -3.71 -3.40 -15.29
N VAL A 87 -4.49 -2.39 -15.70
CA VAL A 87 -5.44 -1.68 -14.82
C VAL A 87 -6.84 -1.78 -15.38
N CYS A 88 -7.81 -2.12 -14.54
CA CYS A 88 -9.24 -2.08 -14.89
C CYS A 88 -9.96 -1.12 -13.95
N THR A 89 -10.57 -0.08 -14.52
CA THR A 89 -11.25 0.97 -13.76
C THR A 89 -12.76 0.83 -13.91
N ALA A 90 -13.50 1.04 -12.82
CA ALA A 90 -14.94 1.24 -12.83
C ALA A 90 -15.33 2.47 -12.00
N ILE A 91 -16.39 3.15 -12.43
CA ILE A 91 -17.04 4.19 -11.63
C ILE A 91 -17.88 3.48 -10.55
N ILE A 92 -17.80 4.00 -9.32
CA ILE A 92 -18.62 3.53 -8.19
C ILE A 92 -19.30 4.73 -7.54
N LYS A 93 -20.43 4.50 -6.88
CA LYS A 93 -21.11 5.58 -6.14
C LYS A 93 -20.60 5.73 -4.70
N SER A 94 -20.18 4.63 -4.10
CA SER A 94 -19.72 4.59 -2.71
C SER A 94 -18.85 3.36 -2.44
N TYR A 95 -18.06 3.46 -1.37
CA TYR A 95 -17.34 2.36 -0.73
C TYR A 95 -17.86 2.19 0.70
N ASP A 96 -18.50 1.06 1.01
CA ASP A 96 -19.07 0.79 2.34
C ASP A 96 -19.92 1.95 2.90
N GLY A 97 -20.68 2.61 2.01
CA GLY A 97 -21.55 3.74 2.34
C GLY A 97 -20.87 5.13 2.31
N ILE A 98 -19.54 5.19 2.16
CA ILE A 98 -18.78 6.44 2.02
C ILE A 98 -18.78 6.86 0.55
N PRO A 99 -19.05 8.13 0.20
CA PRO A 99 -18.99 8.60 -1.18
C PRO A 99 -17.63 8.32 -1.82
N ALA A 100 -17.64 7.70 -3.00
CA ALA A 100 -16.44 7.37 -3.76
C ALA A 100 -16.65 7.70 -5.24
N ASP A 101 -15.57 7.79 -6.00
CA ASP A 101 -15.59 8.17 -7.43
C ASP A 101 -15.30 6.97 -8.33
N SER A 102 -14.29 6.16 -7.98
CA SER A 102 -13.85 5.04 -8.81
C SER A 102 -13.16 3.94 -8.00
N VAL A 103 -13.09 2.76 -8.60
CA VAL A 103 -12.23 1.66 -8.15
C VAL A 103 -11.38 1.20 -9.33
N ASP A 104 -10.08 1.05 -9.08
CA ASP A 104 -9.10 0.49 -10.00
C ASP A 104 -8.64 -0.86 -9.46
N PHE A 105 -8.71 -1.88 -10.29
CA PHE A 105 -8.12 -3.19 -10.07
C PHE A 105 -6.82 -3.28 -10.86
N LEU A 106 -5.69 -3.44 -10.17
CA LEU A 106 -4.37 -3.52 -10.80
C LEU A 106 -3.84 -4.95 -10.70
N PHE A 107 -3.35 -5.44 -11.82
CA PHE A 107 -2.88 -6.81 -11.99
C PHE A 107 -1.42 -6.85 -12.38
N HIS A 108 -0.76 -7.92 -11.94
CA HIS A 108 0.56 -8.34 -12.40
C HIS A 108 0.47 -9.81 -12.79
N LYS A 109 0.90 -10.16 -14.00
CA LYS A 109 0.88 -11.53 -14.54
C LYS A 109 -0.47 -12.21 -14.41
N GLY A 110 -1.55 -11.46 -14.61
CA GLY A 110 -2.92 -11.98 -14.53
C GLY A 110 -3.42 -12.26 -13.11
N GLU A 111 -2.76 -11.75 -12.07
CA GLU A 111 -3.23 -11.83 -10.68
C GLU A 111 -3.46 -10.44 -10.10
N LEU A 112 -4.53 -10.28 -9.32
CA LEU A 112 -4.85 -9.04 -8.62
C LEU A 112 -3.78 -8.75 -7.56
N GLN A 113 -3.15 -7.58 -7.66
CA GLN A 113 -2.11 -7.15 -6.73
C GLN A 113 -2.52 -5.93 -5.93
N HIS A 114 -3.27 -5.01 -6.55
CA HIS A 114 -3.71 -3.80 -5.88
C HIS A 114 -5.16 -3.46 -6.19
N ILE A 115 -5.80 -2.83 -5.23
CA ILE A 115 -7.10 -2.17 -5.40
C ILE A 115 -6.90 -0.73 -4.97
N ARG A 116 -7.16 0.22 -5.89
CA ARG A 116 -7.13 1.65 -5.57
C ARG A 116 -8.54 2.19 -5.67
N ILE A 117 -9.04 2.79 -4.59
CA ILE A 117 -10.34 3.44 -4.54
C ILE A 117 -10.11 4.95 -4.48
N GLY A 118 -10.71 5.68 -5.40
CA GLY A 118 -10.69 7.14 -5.44
C GLY A 118 -11.90 7.73 -4.71
N PHE A 119 -11.66 8.77 -3.91
CA PHE A 119 -12.67 9.47 -3.13
C PHE A 119 -12.60 10.98 -3.38
N PRO A 120 -13.74 11.68 -3.24
CA PRO A 120 -13.71 13.13 -3.09
C PRO A 120 -13.02 13.49 -1.76
N ASP A 121 -12.38 14.66 -1.73
CA ASP A 121 -11.69 15.18 -0.55
C ASP A 121 -12.58 15.27 0.70
N THR A 122 -13.86 15.58 0.50
CA THR A 122 -14.91 15.62 1.53
C THR A 122 -15.11 14.30 2.27
N SER A 123 -14.61 13.17 1.74
CA SER A 123 -14.77 11.85 2.36
C SER A 123 -13.64 11.46 3.31
N MET A 124 -12.61 12.29 3.50
CA MET A 124 -11.44 11.95 4.34
C MET A 124 -11.84 11.56 5.76
N GLU A 125 -12.64 12.39 6.43
CA GLU A 125 -13.02 12.15 7.83
C GLU A 125 -13.83 10.85 7.98
N ALA A 126 -14.81 10.64 7.10
CA ALA A 126 -15.65 9.44 7.10
C ALA A 126 -14.84 8.17 6.80
N LEU A 127 -13.95 8.23 5.82
CA LEU A 127 -13.06 7.13 5.46
C LEU A 127 -12.12 6.77 6.61
N GLN A 128 -11.48 7.77 7.20
CA GLN A 128 -10.56 7.57 8.30
C GLN A 128 -11.28 6.99 9.53
N ALA A 129 -12.47 7.50 9.88
CA ALA A 129 -13.28 6.97 10.96
C ALA A 129 -13.66 5.50 10.71
N HIS A 130 -14.11 5.18 9.49
CA HIS A 130 -14.46 3.82 9.10
C HIS A 130 -13.27 2.85 9.23
N LEU A 131 -12.09 3.21 8.70
CA LEU A 131 -10.91 2.34 8.80
C LEU A 131 -10.39 2.21 10.24
N ASN A 132 -10.44 3.28 11.03
CA ASN A 132 -10.07 3.22 12.45
C ASN A 132 -10.98 2.27 13.23
N ASP A 133 -12.28 2.25 12.92
CA ASP A 133 -13.23 1.32 13.52
C ASP A 133 -12.99 -0.13 13.04
N ALA A 134 -12.93 -0.32 11.72
CA ALA A 134 -12.71 -1.61 11.08
C ALA A 134 -11.40 -2.29 11.52
N PHE A 135 -10.37 -1.49 11.82
CA PHE A 135 -9.05 -1.96 12.25
C PHE A 135 -8.70 -1.57 13.68
N SER A 136 -9.69 -1.29 14.53
CA SER A 136 -9.48 -0.89 15.93
C SER A 136 -8.61 -1.86 16.75
N LYS A 137 -8.58 -3.14 16.36
CA LYS A 137 -7.75 -4.19 16.99
C LYS A 137 -6.38 -4.38 16.35
N SER A 138 -6.14 -3.79 15.18
CA SER A 138 -4.89 -3.95 14.42
C SER A 138 -3.92 -2.83 14.77
N ARG A 139 -2.68 -3.20 15.08
CA ARG A 139 -1.62 -2.22 15.29
C ARG A 139 -1.21 -1.61 13.95
N ARG A 140 -1.20 -0.28 13.87
CA ARG A 140 -0.78 0.43 12.67
C ARG A 140 0.71 0.24 12.39
N LEU A 141 1.03 -0.08 11.13
CA LEU A 141 2.41 -0.29 10.68
C LEU A 141 3.18 1.01 10.60
N ASP A 142 2.51 2.12 10.22
CA ASP A 142 3.14 3.44 10.12
C ASP A 142 3.61 4.04 11.46
N GLN A 143 3.30 3.37 12.58
CA GLN A 143 3.73 3.74 13.93
C GLN A 143 4.84 2.83 14.47
N GLN A 144 5.30 1.84 13.68
CA GLN A 144 6.39 0.95 14.05
C GLN A 144 7.76 1.52 13.60
N PRO A 145 8.86 1.13 14.26
CA PRO A 145 10.20 1.36 13.72
C PRO A 145 10.35 0.77 12.32
N GLY A 146 10.99 1.49 11.38
CA GLY A 146 11.21 1.03 10.02
C GLY A 146 10.04 1.29 9.05
N ALA A 147 8.98 1.97 9.49
CA ALA A 147 7.81 2.24 8.67
C ALA A 147 8.02 3.30 7.58
N GLU A 148 9.20 3.92 7.51
CA GLU A 148 9.58 4.89 6.49
C GLU A 148 9.49 4.29 5.07
N ILE A 149 9.53 2.95 4.95
CA ILE A 149 9.38 2.21 3.70
C ILE A 149 8.06 2.45 2.96
N PHE A 150 7.01 2.83 3.71
CA PHE A 150 5.67 3.14 3.18
C PHE A 150 5.53 4.60 2.76
N GLY A 151 6.55 5.42 3.02
CA GLY A 151 6.52 6.85 2.79
C GLY A 151 6.10 7.65 4.03
N LYS A 152 6.32 8.96 3.96
CA LYS A 152 5.89 9.91 5.00
C LYS A 152 4.43 10.27 4.76
N ASN A 153 3.68 10.54 5.83
CA ASN A 153 2.29 11.03 5.77
C ASN A 153 1.25 10.04 5.25
N VAL A 154 1.41 8.75 5.52
CA VAL A 154 0.37 7.73 5.30
C VAL A 154 -0.07 7.08 6.62
N HIS A 155 -1.31 6.60 6.64
CA HIS A 155 -1.78 5.60 7.59
C HIS A 155 -1.66 4.22 6.93
N VAL A 156 -1.16 3.23 7.65
CA VAL A 156 -0.97 1.87 7.14
C VAL A 156 -1.51 0.85 8.13
N TRP A 157 -2.46 0.02 7.70
CA TRP A 157 -2.98 -1.09 8.48
C TRP A 157 -2.61 -2.43 7.83
N PRO A 158 -2.14 -3.41 8.61
CA PRO A 158 -2.00 -4.76 8.12
C PRO A 158 -3.38 -5.41 7.98
N VAL A 159 -3.57 -6.16 6.89
CA VAL A 159 -4.76 -7.00 6.66
C VAL A 159 -4.34 -8.43 6.32
N ALA A 160 -5.31 -9.35 6.27
CA ALA A 160 -5.04 -10.78 6.12
C ALA A 160 -4.08 -11.11 4.95
N GLU A 161 -4.29 -10.52 3.78
CA GLU A 161 -3.50 -10.80 2.56
C GLU A 161 -2.76 -9.57 2.02
N GLY A 162 -2.49 -8.57 2.86
CA GLY A 162 -1.85 -7.35 2.39
C GLY A 162 -1.75 -6.22 3.41
N VAL A 163 -1.74 -5.00 2.89
CA VAL A 163 -1.80 -3.76 3.65
C VAL A 163 -2.81 -2.80 3.02
N VAL A 164 -3.46 -2.00 3.86
CA VAL A 164 -4.29 -0.86 3.43
C VAL A 164 -3.55 0.42 3.75
N ILE A 165 -3.50 1.32 2.77
CA ILE A 165 -2.77 2.59 2.83
C ILE A 165 -3.72 3.72 2.46
N ILE A 166 -3.78 4.76 3.28
CA ILE A 166 -4.41 6.06 2.94
C ILE A 166 -3.45 7.21 3.28
N PRO A 167 -3.55 8.37 2.63
CA PRO A 167 -2.83 9.56 3.07
C PRO A 167 -3.35 10.08 4.43
N ARG A 168 -2.48 10.66 5.26
CA ARG A 168 -2.88 11.35 6.52
C ARG A 168 -3.61 12.66 6.26
N THR A 169 -3.26 13.32 5.17
CA THR A 169 -3.78 14.62 4.76
C THR A 169 -3.89 14.65 3.26
N VAL A 170 -4.95 15.25 2.73
CA VAL A 170 -5.08 15.50 1.30
C VAL A 170 -4.51 16.89 1.02
N ALA A 171 -3.49 16.97 0.18
CA ALA A 171 -3.04 18.28 -0.30
C ALA A 171 -4.07 18.83 -1.30
N PRO A 172 -4.17 20.17 -1.47
CA PRO A 172 -5.06 20.74 -2.47
C PRO A 172 -4.81 20.13 -3.85
N ASN A 173 -5.89 19.74 -4.54
CA ASN A 173 -5.86 19.10 -5.86
C ASN A 173 -5.18 17.71 -5.93
N GLN A 174 -4.95 17.05 -4.80
CA GLN A 174 -4.59 15.63 -4.79
C GLN A 174 -5.84 14.79 -4.52
N PRO A 175 -6.05 13.67 -5.24
CA PRO A 175 -7.18 12.79 -4.96
C PRO A 175 -6.96 12.05 -3.63
N LEU A 176 -8.01 11.96 -2.81
CA LEU A 176 -8.00 11.02 -1.69
C LEU A 176 -8.06 9.61 -2.26
N THR A 177 -7.09 8.78 -1.91
CA THR A 177 -7.05 7.39 -2.38
C THR A 177 -6.85 6.43 -1.21
N LEU A 178 -7.61 5.34 -1.26
CA LEU A 178 -7.33 4.13 -0.49
C LEU A 178 -6.65 3.14 -1.41
N ILE A 179 -5.55 2.56 -0.97
CA ILE A 179 -4.83 1.54 -1.70
C ILE A 179 -4.73 0.29 -0.83
N TRP A 180 -5.29 -0.81 -1.30
CA TRP A 180 -4.92 -2.14 -0.83
C TRP A 180 -3.79 -2.68 -1.71
N THR A 181 -2.76 -3.25 -1.08
CA THR A 181 -1.63 -3.88 -1.75
C THR A 181 -1.44 -5.28 -1.18
N SER A 182 -1.35 -6.27 -2.06
CA SER A 182 -1.11 -7.67 -1.68
C SER A 182 0.24 -7.85 -0.97
N LYS A 183 0.34 -8.86 -0.11
CA LYS A 183 1.62 -9.24 0.51
C LYS A 183 2.70 -9.55 -0.53
N SER A 184 2.34 -10.28 -1.60
CA SER A 184 3.30 -10.69 -2.62
C SER A 184 3.84 -9.48 -3.41
N SER A 185 2.99 -8.51 -3.74
CA SER A 185 3.43 -7.27 -4.39
C SER A 185 4.30 -6.43 -3.46
N LEU A 186 3.90 -6.28 -2.19
CA LEU A 186 4.69 -5.57 -1.21
C LEU A 186 6.11 -6.15 -1.04
N LEU A 187 6.23 -7.48 -0.97
CA LEU A 187 7.53 -8.14 -0.86
C LEU A 187 8.41 -7.90 -2.09
N ARG A 188 7.84 -8.01 -3.31
CA ARG A 188 8.57 -7.72 -4.55
C ARG A 188 9.08 -6.28 -4.59
N ASP A 189 8.24 -5.32 -4.19
CA ASP A 189 8.63 -3.91 -4.12
C ASP A 189 9.76 -3.66 -3.11
N LEU A 190 9.73 -4.34 -1.96
CA LEU A 190 10.77 -4.23 -0.95
C LEU A 190 12.09 -4.86 -1.42
N GLU A 191 12.04 -6.02 -2.07
CA GLU A 191 13.20 -6.66 -2.69
C GLU A 191 13.81 -5.75 -3.77
N ALA A 192 12.99 -5.21 -4.67
CA ALA A 192 13.45 -4.29 -5.71
C ALA A 192 14.07 -3.02 -5.12
N LYS A 193 13.51 -2.45 -4.04
CA LYS A 193 14.10 -1.31 -3.33
C LYS A 193 15.44 -1.66 -2.70
N LYS A 194 15.54 -2.82 -2.05
CA LYS A 194 16.78 -3.34 -1.46
C LYS A 194 17.87 -3.51 -2.52
N ASP A 195 17.55 -4.13 -3.65
CA ASP A 195 18.51 -4.38 -4.72
C ASP A 195 19.03 -3.07 -5.32
N ARG A 196 18.16 -2.07 -5.53
CA ARG A 196 18.57 -0.74 -5.98
C ARG A 196 19.50 -0.06 -4.98
N ALA A 197 19.17 -0.10 -3.69
CA ALA A 197 20.01 0.48 -2.64
C ALA A 197 21.40 -0.20 -2.58
N MET A 198 21.45 -1.53 -2.70
CA MET A 198 22.70 -2.28 -2.73
C MET A 198 23.55 -1.93 -3.96
N GLN A 199 22.93 -1.79 -5.14
CA GLN A 199 23.62 -1.37 -6.35
C GLN A 199 24.17 0.05 -6.25
N GLU A 200 23.44 0.99 -5.65
CA GLU A 200 23.92 2.35 -5.42
C GLU A 200 25.10 2.37 -4.44
N LEU A 201 25.03 1.62 -3.34
CA LEU A 201 26.14 1.49 -2.40
C LEU A 201 27.40 0.92 -3.05
N GLN A 202 27.25 -0.07 -3.93
CA GLN A 202 28.38 -0.63 -4.68
C GLN A 202 29.01 0.43 -5.61
N LYS A 203 28.18 1.17 -6.35
CA LYS A 203 28.67 2.27 -7.22
C LYS A 203 29.40 3.35 -6.43
N LEU A 204 28.91 3.71 -5.24
CA LEU A 204 29.57 4.68 -4.36
C LEU A 204 30.90 4.15 -3.84
N ARG A 205 30.98 2.86 -3.49
CA ARG A 205 32.21 2.21 -3.05
C ARG A 205 33.26 2.19 -4.16
N GLU A 206 32.90 1.80 -5.38
CA GLU A 206 33.79 1.81 -6.55
C GLU A 206 34.28 3.23 -6.88
N LYS A 207 33.39 4.23 -6.79
CA LYS A 207 33.75 5.64 -6.94
C LYS A 207 34.72 6.13 -5.86
N ALA A 208 34.54 5.70 -4.61
CA ALA A 208 35.44 6.06 -3.51
C ALA A 208 36.82 5.39 -3.66
N GLN A 209 36.87 4.15 -4.17
CA GLN A 209 38.12 3.43 -4.41
C GLN A 209 38.90 3.94 -5.63
N SER A 210 38.21 4.53 -6.62
CA SER A 210 38.82 5.13 -7.81
C SER A 210 39.14 6.62 -7.65
N ALA A 211 38.75 7.25 -6.54
CA ALA A 211 39.13 8.62 -6.24
C ALA A 211 40.64 8.70 -5.94
N PRO A 212 41.39 9.64 -6.54
CA PRO A 212 42.82 9.79 -6.26
C PRO A 212 43.02 10.05 -4.77
N ALA A 213 43.97 9.33 -4.16
CA ALA A 213 44.32 9.51 -2.76
C ALA A 213 44.71 10.97 -2.55
N VAL A 214 43.88 11.74 -1.84
CA VAL A 214 44.29 13.03 -1.32
C VAL A 214 45.41 12.72 -0.34
N PRO A 215 46.66 13.18 -0.57
CA PRO A 215 47.73 12.93 0.36
C PRO A 215 47.31 13.45 1.73
N ALA A 216 47.32 12.57 2.73
CA ALA A 216 47.07 12.98 4.10
C ALA A 216 48.03 14.13 4.44
N PRO A 217 47.58 15.19 5.15
CA PRO A 217 48.52 16.15 5.70
C PRO A 217 49.52 15.37 6.55
N VAL A 218 50.80 15.48 6.18
CA VAL A 218 51.90 14.87 6.92
C VAL A 218 51.89 15.50 8.30
N VAL A 219 51.23 14.84 9.25
CA VAL A 219 51.42 15.11 10.67
C VAL A 219 52.70 14.39 11.03
N GLU A 220 53.75 15.18 11.22
CA GLU A 220 55.04 14.77 11.73
C GLU A 220 54.86 14.18 13.14
N THR A 221 54.64 12.87 13.22
CA THR A 221 54.67 12.13 14.49
C THR A 221 56.09 12.05 14.98
N ALA A 222 56.38 12.80 16.05
CA ALA A 222 57.55 12.63 16.88
C ALA A 222 57.62 11.20 17.45
N PRO A 223 58.81 10.63 17.66
CA PRO A 223 58.97 9.29 18.22
C PRO A 223 58.88 9.35 19.74
N GLU A 224 57.88 8.73 20.34
CA GLU A 224 57.87 8.51 21.79
C GLU A 224 57.61 7.04 22.14
N ALA A 225 58.73 6.40 22.51
CA ALA A 225 58.92 5.42 23.55
C ALA A 225 57.90 4.28 23.75
N GLU A 226 58.36 3.11 23.29
CA GLU A 226 58.26 1.80 23.93
C GLU A 226 58.26 1.86 25.48
N SER A 227 57.20 1.36 26.14
CA SER A 227 57.27 0.92 27.54
C SER A 227 56.17 -0.08 27.92
N ALA A 228 56.63 -1.26 28.37
CA ALA A 228 56.09 -2.16 29.40
C ALA A 228 54.64 -2.68 29.26
N ALA A 229 54.43 -3.97 28.97
CA ALA A 229 54.51 -5.13 29.88
C ALA A 229 53.22 -5.44 30.68
N ALA A 230 52.67 -6.61 30.36
CA ALA A 230 52.06 -7.64 31.22
C ALA A 230 51.29 -7.24 32.50
N ALA A 231 50.03 -7.70 32.61
CA ALA A 231 49.62 -8.67 33.64
C ALA A 231 48.14 -9.09 33.49
N SER A 232 47.92 -10.39 33.39
CA SER A 232 46.67 -11.07 33.80
C SER A 232 46.78 -11.36 35.30
N PRO A 233 45.67 -11.43 36.06
CA PRO A 233 45.19 -12.78 36.43
C PRO A 233 43.67 -12.91 36.62
N ALA A 234 43.16 -14.04 36.11
CA ALA A 234 42.36 -15.10 36.76
C ALA A 234 41.11 -14.80 37.65
N PRO A 235 40.18 -15.77 37.79
CA PRO A 235 38.75 -15.58 38.00
C PRO A 235 38.30 -15.74 39.46
N SER A 236 37.10 -15.22 39.78
CA SER A 236 36.40 -15.53 41.03
C SER A 236 34.90 -15.81 40.77
N LYS A 237 34.48 -17.00 41.20
CA LYS A 237 33.11 -17.46 41.53
C LYS A 237 33.24 -18.09 42.96
N PRO A 238 32.20 -18.44 43.74
CA PRO A 238 30.76 -18.53 43.47
C PRO A 238 29.86 -18.09 44.66
N THR A 239 28.59 -18.56 44.65
CA THR A 239 27.54 -18.58 45.72
C THR A 239 26.58 -17.37 45.74
N HIS A 240 25.24 -17.47 45.89
CA HIS A 240 24.38 -18.44 46.57
C HIS A 240 22.93 -18.53 45.98
N LYS A 241 22.39 -19.75 46.00
CA LYS A 241 21.03 -20.28 46.37
C LYS A 241 19.69 -19.50 46.22
N HIS A 242 18.72 -20.31 45.73
CA HIS A 242 17.28 -20.44 46.07
C HIS A 242 16.30 -19.40 45.47
N GLY A 243 15.12 -19.75 44.94
CA GLY A 243 14.34 -20.96 45.11
C GLY A 243 13.27 -21.24 44.04
N ASN A 244 12.74 -22.46 44.18
CA ASN A 244 11.56 -23.12 43.60
C ASN A 244 10.32 -22.19 43.53
N THR A 245 9.36 -22.29 42.61
CA THR A 245 8.39 -23.38 42.51
C THR A 245 7.56 -23.27 41.21
N ARG A 246 7.18 -24.44 40.68
CA ARG A 246 6.36 -24.70 39.50
C ARG A 246 4.87 -24.40 39.76
N HIS A 247 4.16 -23.91 38.73
CA HIS A 247 2.82 -24.40 38.41
C HIS A 247 2.73 -24.62 36.90
N ALA A 248 2.48 -25.87 36.53
CA ALA A 248 2.18 -26.32 35.18
C ALA A 248 0.66 -26.36 35.02
N THR A 249 0.16 -25.78 33.92
CA THR A 249 -1.12 -26.16 33.34
C THR A 249 -0.86 -26.47 31.87
N VAL A 250 -1.20 -27.70 31.50
CA VAL A 250 -1.04 -28.32 30.19
C VAL A 250 -2.32 -28.13 29.36
N SER A 251 -2.13 -28.20 28.04
CA SER A 251 -3.12 -28.32 26.94
C SER A 251 -3.61 -27.00 26.33
N ASN A 252 -3.69 -26.83 25.01
CA ASN A 252 -3.56 -27.79 23.91
C ASN A 252 -3.12 -27.12 22.60
N HIS A 253 -2.49 -27.91 21.75
CA HIS A 253 -1.96 -27.55 20.43
C HIS A 253 -3.02 -27.03 19.45
N GLY A 254 -2.70 -25.88 18.86
CA GLY A 254 -3.10 -25.49 17.51
C GLY A 254 -2.00 -24.58 16.97
N THR A 255 -1.09 -25.13 16.16
CA THR A 255 -0.03 -24.37 15.49
C THR A 255 -0.68 -23.39 14.51
N SER A 256 -0.88 -22.16 14.97
CA SER A 256 -1.27 -21.03 14.13
C SER A 256 -0.01 -20.47 13.44
N PRO A 257 -0.04 -20.26 12.11
CA PRO A 257 1.09 -19.70 11.35
C PRO A 257 1.49 -18.27 11.79
N ASP A 258 0.66 -17.60 12.60
CA ASP A 258 0.97 -16.28 13.16
C ASP A 258 2.03 -16.30 14.27
N ALA A 259 2.30 -17.46 14.87
CA ALA A 259 3.26 -17.57 15.98
C ALA A 259 4.73 -17.46 15.50
N ASP A 260 5.02 -17.86 14.25
CA ASP A 260 6.38 -17.81 13.70
C ASP A 260 6.77 -16.42 13.21
N LEU A 261 5.82 -15.63 12.69
CA LEU A 261 6.09 -14.24 12.29
C LEU A 261 6.45 -13.32 13.46
N ARG A 262 5.86 -13.55 14.64
CA ARG A 262 6.20 -12.81 15.87
C ARG A 262 7.64 -13.03 16.31
N LYS A 263 8.23 -14.18 15.99
CA LYS A 263 9.61 -14.52 16.39
C LYS A 263 10.66 -13.83 15.54
N CYS A 264 10.36 -13.50 14.28
CA CYS A 264 11.31 -12.82 13.39
C CYS A 264 11.34 -11.29 13.59
N LEU A 265 10.34 -10.70 14.25
CA LEU A 265 10.23 -9.24 14.43
C LEU A 265 10.97 -8.68 15.66
N ASP A 266 11.39 -9.53 16.60
CA ASP A 266 12.06 -9.11 17.85
C ASP A 266 13.58 -9.38 17.88
N MET A 267 14.22 -9.72 16.74
CA MET A 267 15.65 -10.09 16.72
C MET A 267 16.57 -8.91 16.33
N PRO A 268 17.61 -8.61 17.12
CA PRO A 268 18.41 -7.38 16.97
C PRO A 268 19.61 -7.46 16.00
N THR A 269 19.82 -8.56 15.24
CA THR A 269 21.00 -8.65 14.33
C THR A 269 20.73 -9.34 12.99
N ASP A 270 21.44 -8.88 11.95
CA ASP A 270 21.32 -9.32 10.55
C ASP A 270 21.60 -10.82 10.30
N ARG A 271 22.26 -11.50 11.24
CA ARG A 271 22.59 -12.93 11.11
C ARG A 271 21.39 -13.85 11.35
N ASP A 272 20.36 -13.36 12.04
CA ASP A 272 19.19 -14.16 12.42
C ASP A 272 18.06 -14.08 11.37
N VAL A 273 18.03 -13.02 10.56
CA VAL A 273 17.07 -12.84 9.45
C VAL A 273 17.24 -13.92 8.37
N ALA A 274 18.48 -14.33 8.08
CA ALA A 274 18.77 -15.37 7.09
C ALA A 274 18.23 -16.75 7.47
N ARG A 275 17.93 -16.99 8.76
CA ARG A 275 17.41 -18.28 9.24
C ARG A 275 15.88 -18.37 9.15
N CYS A 276 15.16 -17.24 9.10
CA CYS A 276 13.72 -17.22 8.86
C CYS A 276 13.36 -17.46 7.37
N ALA A 277 14.28 -17.23 6.43
CA ALA A 277 14.01 -17.42 4.99
C ALA A 277 14.07 -18.90 4.51
N ALA A 278 14.32 -19.85 5.41
CA ALA A 278 14.49 -21.27 5.09
C ALA A 278 13.35 -22.17 5.62
N HIS A 279 12.28 -21.58 6.16
CA HIS A 279 11.06 -22.24 6.64
C HIS A 279 9.83 -21.56 6.03
#